data_AF-A0A976CP04-F1
#
_entry.id   AF-A0A976CP04-F1
#
_cell.length_a   1.000
_cell.length_b   1.000
_cell.length_c   1.000
_cell.angle_alpha   90.00
_cell.angle_beta   90.00
_cell.angle_gamma   90.00
#
_symmetry.space_group_name_H-M   'P 1'
#
loop_
_entity.id
_entity.type
_entity.pdbx_description
1 polymer ?
#
loop_
_entity_poly.entity_id
_entity_poly.type
_entity_poly.pdbx_seq_one_letter_code
_entity_poly.pdbx_strand_id
1 'polypeptide(L)'
;MIYSIYCGKKKVGLDIISLFAGCGGLDLGFRLAGFNPVWANEYDKSIWDTYNFNHSETILDRRDIRKINSDEIPDCVGIIGGPPCQSWSAAGAKRGIDDSRGQLFWEYIRIVRDKQPLFFLAENVRGILAPRNQDAFTYILSQFEQIGYRVSFKLLNAKNFGVPQDRQRVIVVGYRQNLGFGFEFPEPGTEVLTLQDAIFDLQAEPILVHGKLDNYHDSVANHECADLGFSSIYMSRNRVRSWGEPSFTIQASGRHAPLHPQASKMILVAKDKRIFDPNSPQPYRRLSVRECARVQTFPDDFIFKYKYIADGYKMVGNAVPVNLARVLASKIYADICSVGAVGRVPALSLL
;
A
#
# COMPACT_ATOMS: atom_id res chain seq x y z
N MET A 1 22.94 13.21 4.93
CA MET A 1 23.95 12.64 5.85
C MET A 1 23.19 11.81 6.87
N ILE A 2 23.12 10.49 6.67
CA ILE A 2 22.30 9.58 7.48
C ILE A 2 23.09 9.24 8.75
N TYR A 3 22.58 9.64 9.92
CA TYR A 3 23.08 9.15 11.20
C TYR A 3 22.75 7.65 11.29
N SER A 4 23.66 6.82 10.79
CA SER A 4 23.65 5.38 11.06
C SER A 4 24.36 5.18 12.39
N ILE A 5 23.62 4.77 13.42
CA ILE A 5 24.22 4.26 14.64
C ILE A 5 24.83 2.90 14.26
N TYR A 6 26.11 2.89 13.90
CA TYR A 6 26.89 1.67 13.71
C TYR A 6 27.31 1.16 15.08
N CYS A 7 26.58 0.17 15.61
CA CYS A 7 27.15 -0.77 16.57
C CYS A 7 27.64 -1.99 15.77
N GLY A 8 28.86 -2.44 16.02
CA GLY A 8 29.57 -3.40 15.17
C GLY A 8 28.82 -4.72 14.96
N LYS A 9 28.70 -5.11 13.69
CA LYS A 9 28.19 -6.38 13.12
C LYS A 9 26.66 -6.54 13.12
N LYS A 10 26.10 -6.50 11.90
CA LYS A 10 24.68 -6.46 11.48
C LYS A 10 23.95 -5.15 11.80
N LYS A 11 23.36 -4.55 10.76
CA LYS A 11 22.42 -3.43 10.87
C LYS A 11 21.15 -3.97 11.54
N VAL A 12 21.04 -3.84 12.87
CA VAL A 12 19.83 -4.26 13.60
C VAL A 12 18.76 -3.21 13.33
N GLY A 13 17.83 -3.53 12.43
CA GLY A 13 16.66 -2.69 12.18
C GLY A 13 15.72 -2.71 13.38
N LEU A 14 14.87 -1.69 13.51
CA LEU A 14 13.85 -1.66 14.56
C LEU A 14 12.70 -2.62 14.20
N ASP A 15 12.46 -3.62 15.05
CA ASP A 15 11.50 -4.68 14.75
C ASP A 15 10.05 -4.18 14.72
N ILE A 16 9.35 -4.48 13.63
CA ILE A 16 7.94 -4.13 13.42
C ILE A 16 7.14 -5.34 12.95
N ILE A 17 5.82 -5.22 13.09
CA ILE A 17 4.85 -6.21 12.62
C ILE A 17 3.96 -5.62 11.53
N SER A 18 3.68 -6.41 10.49
CA SER A 18 2.82 -6.02 9.37
C SER A 18 1.50 -6.80 9.35
N LEU A 19 0.38 -6.12 9.57
CA LEU A 19 -0.96 -6.69 9.50
C LEU A 19 -1.60 -6.39 8.14
N PHE A 20 -2.33 -7.35 7.58
CA PHE A 20 -2.93 -7.21 6.25
C PHE A 20 -1.88 -6.85 5.20
N ALA A 21 -0.76 -7.56 5.21
CA ALA A 21 0.48 -7.14 4.57
C ALA A 21 0.37 -7.06 3.03
N GLY A 22 -0.57 -7.79 2.42
CA GLY A 22 -0.68 -7.91 0.97
C GLY A 22 0.63 -8.46 0.41
N CYS A 23 1.10 -7.88 -0.71
CA CYS A 23 2.44 -8.21 -1.23
C CYS A 23 3.58 -7.50 -0.46
N GLY A 24 3.30 -6.72 0.59
CA GLY A 24 4.33 -6.08 1.40
C GLY A 24 4.89 -4.78 0.83
N GLY A 25 4.04 -3.96 0.19
CA GLY A 25 4.43 -2.61 -0.26
C GLY A 25 4.76 -1.67 0.90
N LEU A 26 4.01 -1.76 2.01
CA LEU A 26 4.35 -1.05 3.26
C LEU A 26 5.68 -1.57 3.82
N ASP A 27 5.78 -2.89 3.97
CA ASP A 27 6.92 -3.60 4.53
C ASP A 27 8.23 -3.19 3.83
N LEU A 28 8.22 -3.16 2.49
CA LEU A 28 9.39 -2.74 1.71
C LEU A 28 9.75 -1.27 1.98
N GLY A 29 8.76 -0.36 2.01
CA GLY A 29 9.01 1.05 2.34
C GLY A 29 9.60 1.24 3.74
N PHE A 30 9.09 0.50 4.73
CA PHE A 30 9.60 0.53 6.10
C PHE A 30 11.00 -0.09 6.22
N ARG A 31 11.27 -1.20 5.52
CA ARG A 31 12.60 -1.81 5.45
C ARG A 31 13.63 -0.84 4.87
N LEU A 32 13.29 -0.14 3.79
CA LEU A 32 14.14 0.88 3.18
C LEU A 32 14.43 2.08 4.12
N ALA A 33 13.55 2.34 5.10
CA ALA A 33 13.73 3.39 6.09
C ALA A 33 14.51 2.96 7.34
N GLY A 34 14.84 1.67 7.49
CA GLY A 34 15.61 1.14 8.63
C GLY A 34 14.82 0.30 9.64
N PHE A 35 13.55 0.04 9.41
CA PHE A 35 12.78 -0.93 10.20
C PHE A 35 13.03 -2.37 9.74
N ASN A 36 12.70 -3.33 10.58
CA ASN A 36 12.80 -4.75 10.30
C ASN A 36 11.42 -5.42 10.48
N PRO A 37 10.66 -5.67 9.40
CA PRO A 37 9.45 -6.47 9.49
C PRO A 37 9.79 -7.91 9.86
N VAL A 38 9.56 -8.31 11.12
CA VAL A 38 9.91 -9.65 11.63
C VAL A 38 8.77 -10.65 11.50
N TRP A 39 7.53 -10.16 11.55
CA TRP A 39 6.34 -10.98 11.42
C TRP A 39 5.25 -10.22 10.66
N ALA A 40 4.52 -10.94 9.82
CA ALA A 40 3.44 -10.40 9.02
C ALA A 40 2.24 -11.35 8.97
N ASN A 41 1.05 -10.78 8.78
CA ASN A 41 -0.19 -11.52 8.56
C ASN A 41 -0.80 -11.23 7.19
N GLU A 42 -1.08 -12.29 6.42
CA GLU A 42 -1.81 -12.21 5.15
C GLU A 42 -2.72 -13.44 4.96
N TYR A 43 -4.01 -13.19 4.81
CA TYR A 43 -5.03 -14.23 4.69
C TYR A 43 -5.18 -14.78 3.26
N ASP A 44 -4.99 -13.95 2.24
CA ASP A 44 -5.23 -14.33 0.85
C ASP A 44 -4.10 -15.24 0.32
N LYS A 45 -4.46 -16.52 0.14
CA LYS A 45 -3.56 -17.55 -0.38
C LYS A 45 -2.92 -17.24 -1.73
N SER A 46 -3.52 -16.38 -2.55
CA SER A 46 -2.91 -16.02 -3.83
C SER A 46 -1.68 -15.12 -3.69
N ILE A 47 -1.40 -14.63 -2.48
CA ILE A 47 -0.34 -13.64 -2.21
C ILE A 47 0.85 -14.27 -1.49
N TRP A 48 0.64 -15.38 -0.77
CA TRP A 48 1.66 -15.99 0.10
C TRP A 48 2.98 -16.26 -0.61
N ASP A 49 2.96 -16.80 -1.83
CA ASP A 49 4.18 -17.11 -2.58
C ASP A 49 4.94 -15.84 -2.96
N THR A 50 4.23 -14.77 -3.31
CA THR A 50 4.81 -13.46 -3.60
C THR A 50 5.43 -12.86 -2.35
N TYR A 51 4.70 -12.86 -1.23
CA TYR A 51 5.21 -12.28 0.01
C TYR A 51 6.47 -13.00 0.49
N ASN A 52 6.44 -14.34 0.60
CA ASN A 52 7.59 -15.13 1.07
C ASN A 52 8.81 -15.02 0.14
N PHE A 53 8.59 -14.85 -1.17
CA PHE A 53 9.71 -14.70 -2.10
C PHE A 53 10.47 -13.39 -1.90
N ASN A 54 9.76 -12.28 -1.66
CA ASN A 54 10.36 -10.95 -1.54
C ASN A 54 10.71 -10.56 -0.10
N HIS A 55 10.15 -11.25 0.89
CA HIS A 55 10.33 -11.01 2.31
C HIS A 55 10.75 -12.29 3.04
N SER A 56 11.79 -12.95 2.53
CA SER A 56 12.23 -14.28 3.02
C SER A 56 12.68 -14.30 4.49
N GLU A 57 13.01 -13.14 5.06
CA GLU A 57 13.40 -13.00 6.46
C GLU A 57 12.22 -12.72 7.39
N THR A 58 11.01 -12.52 6.85
CA THR A 58 9.81 -12.19 7.62
C THR A 58 8.93 -13.43 7.78
N ILE A 59 8.52 -13.73 9.02
CA ILE A 59 7.58 -14.83 9.28
C ILE A 59 6.20 -14.44 8.76
N LEU A 60 5.62 -15.23 7.86
CA LEU A 60 4.27 -15.00 7.34
C LEU A 60 3.25 -15.92 8.04
N ASP A 61 2.41 -15.35 8.90
CA ASP A 61 1.23 -16.01 9.42
C ASP A 61 0.07 -15.89 8.43
N ARG A 62 -0.40 -17.05 7.98
CA ARG A 62 -1.40 -17.21 6.91
C ARG A 62 -2.83 -17.35 7.44
N ARG A 63 -2.99 -17.36 8.77
CA ARG A 63 -4.30 -17.55 9.41
C ARG A 63 -5.13 -16.26 9.30
N ASP A 64 -6.43 -16.44 9.45
CA ASP A 64 -7.33 -15.33 9.70
C ASP A 64 -6.94 -14.64 11.01
N ILE A 65 -6.69 -13.33 10.97
CA ILE A 65 -6.22 -12.54 12.13
C ILE A 65 -7.13 -12.69 13.37
N ARG A 66 -8.43 -12.96 13.16
CA ARG A 66 -9.42 -13.20 14.24
C ARG A 66 -9.13 -14.47 15.04
N LYS A 67 -8.28 -15.35 14.52
CA LYS A 67 -7.90 -16.64 15.14
C LYS A 67 -6.47 -16.63 15.67
N ILE A 68 -5.81 -15.47 15.66
CA ILE A 68 -4.43 -15.31 16.13
C ILE A 68 -4.50 -14.55 17.46
N ASN A 69 -4.05 -15.19 18.54
CA ASN A 69 -3.96 -14.54 19.82
C ASN A 69 -2.74 -13.61 19.87
N SER A 70 -2.84 -12.52 20.63
CA SER A 70 -1.81 -11.46 20.65
C SER A 70 -0.47 -11.93 21.25
N ASP A 71 -0.47 -12.97 22.07
CA ASP A 71 0.71 -13.61 22.66
C ASP A 71 1.49 -14.48 21.65
N GLU A 72 0.85 -14.91 20.56
CA GLU A 72 1.52 -15.61 19.45
C GLU A 72 2.29 -14.64 18.53
N ILE A 73 2.04 -13.34 18.66
CA ILE A 73 2.66 -12.29 17.84
C ILE A 73 3.90 -11.76 18.59
N PRO A 74 5.09 -11.68 17.95
CA PRO A 74 6.30 -11.16 18.59
C PRO A 74 6.15 -9.74 19.16
N ASP A 75 6.98 -9.37 20.13
CA ASP A 75 7.09 -7.98 20.55
C ASP A 75 7.68 -7.12 19.42
N CYS A 76 7.30 -5.84 19.38
CA CYS A 76 7.73 -4.93 18.34
C CYS A 76 7.70 -3.48 18.81
N VAL A 77 8.46 -2.63 18.12
CA VAL A 77 8.39 -1.18 18.35
C VAL A 77 7.22 -0.53 17.61
N GLY A 78 6.67 -1.20 16.60
CA GLY A 78 5.68 -0.64 15.69
C GLY A 78 4.80 -1.67 15.02
N ILE A 79 3.53 -1.31 14.80
CA ILE A 79 2.59 -2.10 14.00
C ILE A 79 2.14 -1.30 12.78
N ILE A 80 2.20 -1.90 11.60
CA ILE A 80 1.79 -1.29 10.34
C ILE A 80 0.72 -2.14 9.65
N GLY A 81 -0.17 -1.53 8.86
CA GLY A 81 -1.11 -2.31 8.05
C GLY A 81 -2.21 -1.52 7.37
N GLY A 82 -2.95 -2.20 6.49
CA GLY A 82 -4.08 -1.62 5.74
C GLY A 82 -5.37 -2.42 5.95
N PRO A 83 -6.04 -2.32 7.12
CA PRO A 83 -7.26 -3.08 7.37
C PRO A 83 -8.36 -2.72 6.35
N PRO A 84 -9.08 -3.71 5.79
CA PRO A 84 -10.07 -3.48 4.76
C PRO A 84 -11.26 -2.65 5.26
N CYS A 85 -11.76 -1.73 4.41
CA CYS A 85 -12.80 -0.75 4.75
C CYS A 85 -14.16 -1.02 4.07
N GLN A 86 -14.36 -2.19 3.47
CA GLN A 86 -15.50 -2.47 2.57
C GLN A 86 -16.88 -2.54 3.27
N SER A 87 -16.91 -2.61 4.59
CA SER A 87 -18.08 -2.85 5.45
C SER A 87 -18.77 -1.56 5.94
N TRP A 88 -18.05 -0.44 6.01
CA TRP A 88 -18.55 0.77 6.67
C TRP A 88 -19.65 1.49 5.86
N SER A 89 -19.76 1.23 4.56
CA SER A 89 -20.71 1.92 3.67
C SER A 89 -22.16 1.43 3.73
N ALA A 90 -22.44 0.31 4.39
CA ALA A 90 -23.76 -0.33 4.36
C ALA A 90 -24.51 -0.30 5.70
N ALA A 91 -23.80 -0.07 6.80
CA ALA A 91 -24.36 -0.30 8.13
C ALA A 91 -23.94 0.85 9.04
N GLY A 92 -24.91 1.64 9.52
CA GLY A 92 -24.67 2.73 10.48
C GLY A 92 -23.81 2.27 11.65
N ALA A 93 -23.17 3.21 12.36
CA ALA A 93 -22.07 2.96 13.30
C ALA A 93 -22.23 1.76 14.27
N LYS A 94 -23.46 1.39 14.65
CA LYS A 94 -23.76 0.20 15.47
C LYS A 94 -23.93 -1.12 14.69
N ARG A 95 -24.41 -1.11 13.45
CA ARG A 95 -24.59 -2.32 12.62
C ARG A 95 -23.33 -2.69 11.82
N GLY A 96 -22.43 -1.74 11.55
CA GLY A 96 -21.12 -2.02 10.93
C GLY A 96 -20.19 -2.84 11.83
N ILE A 97 -20.50 -2.89 13.13
CA ILE A 97 -19.84 -3.72 14.15
C ILE A 97 -20.14 -5.21 13.91
N ASP A 98 -21.34 -5.55 13.41
CA ASP A 98 -21.75 -6.92 13.13
C ASP A 98 -21.36 -7.42 11.73
N ASP A 99 -20.85 -6.56 10.84
CA ASP A 99 -20.31 -7.00 9.55
C ASP A 99 -18.90 -7.58 9.74
N SER A 100 -18.75 -8.85 9.34
CA SER A 100 -17.51 -9.64 9.32
C SER A 100 -16.24 -8.90 8.85
N ARG A 101 -16.36 -7.89 7.96
CA ARG A 101 -15.22 -7.08 7.49
C ARG A 101 -14.96 -5.82 8.31
N GLY A 102 -15.98 -5.26 8.98
CA GLY A 102 -15.81 -4.15 9.95
C GLY A 102 -15.04 -4.61 11.17
N GLN A 103 -15.22 -5.89 11.52
CA GLN A 103 -14.44 -6.61 12.53
C GLN A 103 -12.93 -6.56 12.31
N LEU A 104 -12.45 -6.51 11.05
CA LEU A 104 -11.01 -6.55 10.78
C LEU A 104 -10.29 -5.27 11.24
N PHE A 105 -10.99 -4.13 11.29
CA PHE A 105 -10.42 -2.92 11.90
C PHE A 105 -10.32 -3.07 13.42
N TRP A 106 -11.31 -3.73 14.06
CA TRP A 106 -11.27 -4.05 15.49
C TRP A 106 -10.12 -5.00 15.85
N GLU A 107 -9.81 -5.96 14.98
CA GLU A 107 -8.64 -6.83 15.16
C GLU A 107 -7.34 -6.04 15.09
N TYR A 108 -7.22 -5.06 14.18
CA TYR A 108 -6.05 -4.17 14.17
C TYR A 108 -5.91 -3.41 15.50
N ILE A 109 -7.01 -2.82 16.00
CA ILE A 109 -7.03 -2.13 17.30
C ILE A 109 -6.72 -3.07 18.46
N ARG A 110 -7.24 -4.31 18.44
CA ARG A 110 -6.96 -5.34 19.44
C ARG A 110 -5.47 -5.62 19.53
N ILE A 111 -4.80 -5.88 18.42
CA ILE A 111 -3.35 -6.16 18.42
C ILE A 111 -2.57 -4.94 18.90
N VAL A 112 -2.92 -3.72 18.47
CA VAL A 112 -2.28 -2.49 18.97
C VAL A 112 -2.47 -2.33 20.48
N ARG A 113 -3.68 -2.59 20.99
CA ARG A 113 -4.00 -2.51 22.42
C ARG A 113 -3.19 -3.53 23.23
N ASP A 114 -3.10 -4.76 22.75
CA ASP A 114 -2.49 -5.86 23.50
C ASP A 114 -0.96 -5.79 23.43
N LYS A 115 -0.37 -5.39 22.30
CA LYS A 115 1.08 -5.28 22.10
C LYS A 115 1.68 -3.95 22.54
N GLN A 116 0.87 -2.89 22.63
CA GLN A 116 1.29 -1.55 23.05
C GLN A 116 2.58 -1.03 22.37
N PRO A 117 2.73 -1.13 21.02
CA PRO A 117 3.92 -0.63 20.32
C PRO A 117 4.12 0.88 20.54
N LEU A 118 5.33 1.38 20.30
CA LEU A 118 5.61 2.82 20.38
C LEU A 118 4.81 3.61 19.35
N PHE A 119 4.56 3.02 18.18
CA PHE A 119 3.72 3.60 17.14
C PHE A 119 2.84 2.56 16.44
N PHE A 120 1.80 3.04 15.77
CA PHE A 120 1.15 2.29 14.70
C PHE A 120 0.94 3.16 13.46
N LEU A 121 0.84 2.52 12.28
CA LEU A 121 0.39 3.16 11.05
C LEU A 121 -0.69 2.31 10.37
N ALA A 122 -1.89 2.87 10.26
CA ALA A 122 -2.99 2.29 9.50
C ALA A 122 -3.22 3.06 8.19
N GLU A 123 -3.20 2.37 7.05
CA GLU A 123 -3.59 2.93 5.76
C GLU A 123 -5.06 2.64 5.45
N ASN A 124 -5.72 3.58 4.76
CA ASN A 124 -7.02 3.34 4.17
C ASN A 124 -7.31 4.15 2.90
N VAL A 125 -8.35 3.75 2.18
CA VAL A 125 -8.84 4.46 0.99
C VAL A 125 -9.51 5.78 1.36
N ARG A 126 -9.43 6.79 0.47
CA ARG A 126 -10.11 8.09 0.64
C ARG A 126 -11.58 7.99 1.04
N GLY A 127 -12.28 6.94 0.62
CA GLY A 127 -13.69 6.71 0.92
C GLY A 127 -14.02 6.62 2.40
N ILE A 128 -13.06 6.34 3.28
CA ILE A 128 -13.27 6.35 4.74
C ILE A 128 -13.65 7.74 5.27
N LEU A 129 -13.25 8.82 4.60
CA LEU A 129 -13.60 10.20 4.94
C LEU A 129 -14.91 10.68 4.30
N ALA A 130 -15.63 9.82 3.60
CA ALA A 130 -16.94 10.20 3.04
C ALA A 130 -17.92 10.56 4.17
N PRO A 131 -18.84 11.53 3.99
CA PRO A 131 -19.78 11.93 5.05
C PRO A 131 -20.54 10.76 5.70
N ARG A 132 -20.96 9.77 4.89
CA ARG A 132 -21.64 8.55 5.35
C ARG A 132 -20.83 7.68 6.34
N ASN A 133 -19.50 7.86 6.40
CA ASN A 133 -18.57 7.09 7.22
C ASN A 133 -17.98 7.92 8.37
N GLN A 134 -18.34 9.20 8.50
CA GLN A 134 -17.70 10.15 9.42
C GLN A 134 -17.79 9.70 10.89
N ASP A 135 -18.97 9.24 11.32
CA ASP A 135 -19.19 8.76 12.68
C ASP A 135 -18.35 7.52 13.00
N ALA A 136 -18.32 6.56 12.06
CA ALA A 136 -17.54 5.33 12.20
C ALA A 136 -16.04 5.62 12.25
N PHE A 137 -15.55 6.51 11.39
CA PHE A 137 -14.14 6.89 11.39
C PHE A 137 -13.75 7.65 12.66
N THR A 138 -14.58 8.59 13.12
CA THR A 138 -14.36 9.32 14.39
C THR A 138 -14.33 8.35 15.58
N TYR A 139 -15.25 7.38 15.61
CA TYR A 139 -15.26 6.35 16.63
C TYR A 139 -13.98 5.51 16.61
N ILE A 140 -13.52 5.06 15.44
CA ILE A 140 -12.25 4.36 15.27
C ILE A 140 -11.08 5.15 15.88
N LEU A 141 -10.96 6.44 15.56
CA LEU A 141 -9.88 7.29 16.11
C LEU A 141 -9.96 7.35 17.64
N SER A 142 -11.15 7.52 18.21
CA SER A 142 -11.36 7.52 19.66
C SER A 142 -10.94 6.21 20.33
N GLN A 143 -11.07 5.06 19.64
CA GLN A 143 -10.69 3.77 20.21
C GLN A 143 -9.17 3.65 20.35
N PHE A 144 -8.40 4.19 19.40
CA PHE A 144 -6.93 4.29 19.53
C PHE A 144 -6.52 5.24 20.67
N GLU A 145 -7.23 6.37 20.84
CA GLU A 145 -6.97 7.30 21.93
C GLU A 145 -7.22 6.67 23.31
N GLN A 146 -8.32 5.92 23.45
CA GLN A 146 -8.68 5.20 24.67
C GLN A 146 -7.64 4.14 25.07
N ILE A 147 -6.96 3.52 24.11
CA ILE A 147 -5.90 2.53 24.36
C ILE A 147 -4.50 3.17 24.48
N GLY A 148 -4.43 4.50 24.66
CA GLY A 148 -3.20 5.19 25.06
C GLY A 148 -2.37 5.78 23.92
N TYR A 149 -2.97 6.13 22.78
CA TYR A 149 -2.25 6.76 21.66
C TYR A 149 -2.68 8.21 21.43
N ARG A 150 -1.75 9.03 20.91
CA ARG A 150 -2.03 10.32 20.28
C ARG A 150 -2.10 10.08 18.79
N VAL A 151 -3.27 10.32 18.20
CA VAL A 151 -3.57 9.92 16.82
C VAL A 151 -3.57 11.13 15.90
N SER A 152 -2.81 11.03 14.81
CA SER A 152 -2.78 11.99 13.71
C SER A 152 -3.26 11.30 12.44
N PHE A 153 -4.06 11.99 11.61
CA PHE A 153 -4.40 11.48 10.29
C PHE A 153 -4.37 12.55 9.21
N LYS A 154 -4.07 12.15 7.97
CA LYS A 154 -4.06 13.06 6.80
C LYS A 154 -4.43 12.32 5.52
N LEU A 155 -5.16 13.00 4.64
CA LEU A 155 -5.36 12.55 3.26
C LEU A 155 -4.14 12.96 2.43
N LEU A 156 -3.35 11.98 2.01
CA LEU A 156 -2.15 12.19 1.19
C LEU A 156 -2.42 11.78 -0.26
N ASN A 157 -1.82 12.49 -1.21
CA ASN A 157 -1.72 12.04 -2.60
C ASN A 157 -0.30 11.54 -2.86
N ALA A 158 -0.15 10.28 -3.27
CA ALA A 158 1.14 9.65 -3.50
C ALA A 158 2.03 10.42 -4.48
N LYS A 159 1.44 11.13 -5.46
CA LYS A 159 2.20 11.93 -6.43
C LYS A 159 3.10 13.00 -5.81
N ASN A 160 2.76 13.45 -4.61
CA ASN A 160 3.52 14.44 -3.86
C ASN A 160 4.69 13.84 -3.07
N PHE A 161 4.91 12.52 -3.17
CA PHE A 161 5.88 11.76 -2.38
C PHE A 161 6.69 10.80 -3.26
N GLY A 162 7.05 11.25 -4.47
CA GLY A 162 7.91 10.49 -5.39
C GLY A 162 7.27 9.24 -5.97
N VAL A 163 5.95 9.28 -6.26
CA VAL A 163 5.21 8.18 -6.90
C VAL A 163 4.56 8.71 -8.18
N PRO A 164 4.73 8.08 -9.35
CA PRO A 164 4.21 8.57 -10.63
C PRO A 164 2.71 8.29 -10.81
N GLN A 165 1.89 8.62 -9.81
CA GLN A 165 0.48 8.22 -9.75
C GLN A 165 -0.38 9.16 -8.89
N ASP A 166 -1.52 9.61 -9.42
CA ASP A 166 -2.60 10.17 -8.62
C ASP A 166 -3.24 9.06 -7.77
N ARG A 167 -2.84 8.94 -6.51
CA ARG A 167 -3.37 7.96 -5.55
C ARG A 167 -3.57 8.60 -4.19
N GLN A 168 -4.83 8.87 -3.85
CA GLN A 168 -5.19 9.45 -2.55
C GLN A 168 -5.45 8.37 -1.51
N ARG A 169 -4.80 8.48 -0.35
CA ARG A 169 -4.93 7.57 0.79
C ARG A 169 -4.99 8.33 2.11
N VAL A 170 -5.78 7.79 3.03
CA VAL A 170 -5.84 8.28 4.41
C VAL A 170 -4.82 7.49 5.18
N ILE A 171 -3.88 8.21 5.78
CA ILE A 171 -2.88 7.62 6.65
C ILE A 171 -3.24 8.04 8.07
N VAL A 172 -3.35 7.07 8.96
CA VAL A 172 -3.56 7.27 10.40
C VAL A 172 -2.29 6.78 11.10
N VAL A 173 -1.65 7.65 11.86
CA VAL A 173 -0.46 7.32 12.65
C VAL A 173 -0.76 7.63 14.10
N GLY A 174 -0.52 6.67 14.98
CA GLY A 174 -0.63 6.89 16.42
C GLY A 174 0.70 6.70 17.09
N TYR A 175 1.08 7.62 17.97
CA TYR A 175 2.23 7.51 18.87
C TYR A 175 1.75 7.27 20.29
N ARG A 176 2.41 6.37 21.01
CA ARG A 176 2.04 6.07 22.40
C ARG A 176 2.13 7.35 23.24
N GLN A 177 1.11 7.62 24.07
CA GLN A 177 0.96 8.91 24.76
C GLN A 177 2.17 9.31 25.62
N ASN A 178 2.85 8.33 26.20
CA ASN A 178 4.03 8.54 27.04
C ASN A 178 5.25 9.08 26.26
N LEU A 179 5.25 9.04 24.92
CA LEU A 179 6.27 9.70 24.10
C LEU A 179 6.19 11.23 24.19
N GLY A 180 5.01 11.78 24.54
CA GLY A 180 4.84 13.21 24.82
C GLY A 180 4.63 14.11 23.60
N PHE A 181 4.59 13.57 22.39
CA PHE A 181 4.30 14.31 21.14
C PHE A 181 3.43 13.46 20.18
N GLY A 182 2.88 14.10 19.15
CA GLY A 182 2.09 13.44 18.10
C GLY A 182 2.86 13.35 16.79
N PHE A 183 2.39 12.53 15.85
CA PHE A 183 2.99 12.46 14.53
C PHE A 183 2.68 13.70 13.70
N GLU A 184 3.72 14.30 13.13
CA GLU A 184 3.60 15.37 12.15
C GLU A 184 3.91 14.82 10.77
N PHE A 185 2.94 14.92 9.86
CA PHE A 185 3.09 14.41 8.50
C PHE A 185 4.18 15.16 7.75
N PRO A 186 5.02 14.46 6.96
CA PRO A 186 6.02 15.13 6.13
C PRO A 186 5.35 16.04 5.10
N GLU A 187 6.03 17.14 4.79
CA GLU A 187 5.56 18.07 3.77
C GLU A 187 5.63 17.46 2.37
N PRO A 188 4.69 17.82 1.47
CA PRO A 188 4.73 17.45 0.06
C PRO A 188 6.07 17.82 -0.59
N GLY A 189 6.62 16.93 -1.41
CA GLY A 189 7.71 17.26 -2.33
C GLY A 189 7.25 18.17 -3.46
N THR A 190 8.19 18.88 -4.08
CA THR A 190 7.93 19.78 -5.21
C THR A 190 7.95 19.08 -6.56
N GLU A 191 8.66 17.96 -6.68
CA GLU A 191 8.78 17.19 -7.92
C GLU A 191 7.70 16.11 -8.01
N VAL A 192 7.04 16.04 -9.17
CA VAL A 192 6.01 15.04 -9.48
C VAL A 192 6.54 14.14 -10.59
N LEU A 193 6.74 12.87 -10.27
CA LEU A 193 7.13 11.86 -11.26
C LEU A 193 5.99 11.58 -12.24
N THR A 194 6.35 11.23 -13.45
CA THR A 194 5.45 10.99 -14.59
C THR A 194 5.51 9.55 -15.05
N LEU A 195 4.62 9.16 -15.97
CA LEU A 195 4.70 7.87 -16.65
C LEU A 195 6.02 7.72 -17.42
N GLN A 196 6.58 8.81 -17.94
CA GLN A 196 7.87 8.80 -18.61
C GLN A 196 8.99 8.36 -17.66
N ASP A 197 9.04 8.93 -16.45
CA ASP A 197 10.05 8.58 -15.46
C ASP A 197 9.94 7.13 -14.96
N ALA A 198 8.74 6.55 -15.04
CA ALA A 198 8.41 5.27 -14.43
C ALA A 198 8.59 4.07 -15.35
N ILE A 199 8.22 4.21 -16.62
CA ILE A 199 8.06 3.07 -17.54
C ILE A 199 8.60 3.34 -18.94
N PHE A 200 9.18 4.52 -19.24
CA PHE A 200 9.70 4.81 -20.58
C PHE A 200 10.92 3.97 -20.94
N ASP A 201 11.71 3.49 -19.99
CA ASP A 201 12.84 2.59 -20.25
C ASP A 201 12.37 1.15 -20.58
N LEU A 202 11.13 0.79 -20.24
CA LEU A 202 10.57 -0.54 -20.51
C LEU A 202 10.05 -0.65 -21.95
N GLN A 203 10.97 -0.86 -22.88
CA GLN A 203 10.70 -0.93 -24.32
C GLN A 203 10.28 -2.31 -24.82
N ALA A 204 10.34 -3.34 -23.98
CA ALA A 204 9.85 -4.67 -24.34
C ALA A 204 8.33 -4.63 -24.58
N GLU A 205 7.84 -5.43 -25.53
CA GLU A 205 6.39 -5.57 -25.73
C GLU A 205 5.80 -6.47 -24.63
N PRO A 206 4.67 -6.09 -24.02
CA PRO A 206 4.05 -6.92 -23.01
C PRO A 206 3.33 -8.10 -23.63
N ILE A 207 3.25 -9.18 -22.87
CA ILE A 207 2.55 -10.38 -23.31
C ILE A 207 1.07 -10.25 -22.96
N LEU A 208 0.20 -10.41 -23.95
CA LEU A 208 -1.24 -10.37 -23.76
C LEU A 208 -1.73 -11.70 -23.16
N VAL A 209 -2.39 -11.63 -22.01
CA VAL A 209 -2.86 -12.82 -21.28
C VAL A 209 -4.37 -12.74 -21.03
N HIS A 210 -5.07 -13.80 -21.45
CA HIS A 210 -6.50 -13.99 -21.19
C HIS A 210 -6.72 -14.88 -19.95
N GLY A 211 -6.63 -14.28 -18.77
CA GLY A 211 -6.92 -14.95 -17.49
C GLY A 211 -5.73 -15.69 -16.88
N LYS A 212 -5.55 -16.97 -17.22
CA LYS A 212 -4.48 -17.82 -16.66
C LYS A 212 -3.19 -17.65 -17.47
N LEU A 213 -2.03 -17.67 -16.80
CA LEU A 213 -0.74 -17.71 -17.47
C LEU A 213 -0.43 -19.13 -17.92
N ASP A 214 0.00 -19.28 -19.17
CA ASP A 214 0.45 -20.56 -19.71
C ASP A 214 1.87 -20.90 -19.21
N ASN A 215 2.79 -19.92 -19.23
CA ASN A 215 4.12 -20.00 -18.64
C ASN A 215 4.57 -18.61 -18.14
N TYR A 216 5.56 -18.56 -17.24
CA TYR A 216 6.31 -17.33 -17.01
C TYR A 216 7.23 -17.09 -18.22
N HIS A 217 7.34 -15.84 -18.63
CA HIS A 217 8.15 -15.47 -19.78
C HIS A 217 9.42 -14.72 -19.34
N ASP A 218 10.53 -15.05 -19.99
CA ASP A 218 11.87 -14.75 -19.48
C ASP A 218 12.42 -13.36 -19.84
N SER A 219 11.74 -12.56 -20.67
CA SER A 219 12.30 -11.27 -21.11
C SER A 219 12.27 -10.21 -20.01
N VAL A 220 11.10 -9.96 -19.43
CA VAL A 220 10.92 -9.04 -18.31
C VAL A 220 9.90 -9.63 -17.34
N ALA A 221 10.31 -9.81 -16.08
CA ALA A 221 9.47 -10.41 -15.06
C ALA A 221 8.15 -9.65 -14.90
N ASN A 222 7.02 -10.38 -14.95
CA ASN A 222 5.67 -9.86 -14.78
C ASN A 222 5.22 -8.85 -15.85
N HIS A 223 5.88 -8.78 -17.01
CA HIS A 223 5.50 -7.88 -18.09
C HIS A 223 4.37 -8.44 -18.97
N GLU A 224 3.31 -8.90 -18.33
CA GLU A 224 2.08 -9.37 -18.97
C GLU A 224 0.93 -8.39 -18.73
N CYS A 225 0.08 -8.24 -19.75
CA CYS A 225 -1.04 -7.32 -19.80
C CYS A 225 -2.36 -8.09 -19.97
N ALA A 226 -3.39 -7.70 -19.22
CA ALA A 226 -4.71 -8.32 -19.33
C ALA A 226 -5.37 -8.01 -20.68
N ASP A 227 -5.56 -9.05 -21.48
CA ASP A 227 -6.37 -9.00 -22.69
C ASP A 227 -7.81 -9.38 -22.37
N LEU A 228 -8.59 -8.35 -22.00
CA LEU A 228 -9.98 -8.48 -21.57
C LEU A 228 -10.82 -7.40 -22.24
N GLY A 229 -12.07 -7.71 -22.57
CA GLY A 229 -13.03 -6.71 -23.07
C GLY A 229 -13.20 -5.52 -22.11
N PHE A 230 -13.65 -4.38 -22.66
CA PHE A 230 -13.89 -3.15 -21.92
C PHE A 230 -15.38 -2.98 -21.59
N SER A 231 -15.71 -2.71 -20.32
CA SER A 231 -17.10 -2.44 -19.93
C SER A 231 -17.54 -1.03 -20.34
N SER A 232 -18.86 -0.81 -20.44
CA SER A 232 -19.43 0.52 -20.70
C SER A 232 -18.96 1.57 -19.69
N ILE A 233 -18.90 1.21 -18.39
CA ILE A 233 -18.38 2.08 -17.32
C ILE A 233 -16.90 2.40 -17.54
N TYR A 234 -16.09 1.43 -17.98
CA TYR A 234 -14.69 1.69 -18.31
C TYR A 234 -14.58 2.71 -19.44
N MET A 235 -15.33 2.48 -20.53
CA MET A 235 -15.38 3.33 -21.73
C MET A 235 -16.12 4.66 -21.52
N SER A 236 -16.71 4.91 -20.35
CA SER A 236 -17.38 6.18 -20.05
C SER A 236 -16.43 7.35 -19.75
N ARG A 237 -15.15 7.07 -19.50
CA ARG A 237 -14.12 8.04 -19.09
C ARG A 237 -12.86 7.82 -19.90
N ASN A 238 -12.04 8.87 -20.01
CA ASN A 238 -10.69 8.72 -20.55
C ASN A 238 -9.83 7.86 -19.60
N ARG A 239 -9.09 6.90 -20.15
CA ARG A 239 -8.25 5.95 -19.41
C ARG A 239 -6.76 6.02 -19.78
N VAL A 240 -6.39 6.95 -20.65
CA VAL A 240 -5.00 7.24 -21.04
C VAL A 240 -4.50 8.50 -20.33
N ARG A 241 -3.34 8.42 -19.69
CA ARG A 241 -2.51 9.58 -19.33
C ARG A 241 -1.34 9.62 -20.30
N SER A 242 -0.92 10.82 -20.70
CA SER A 242 0.24 11.01 -21.57
C SER A 242 1.55 10.78 -20.81
N TRP A 243 2.65 10.57 -21.52
CA TRP A 243 3.98 10.34 -20.94
C TRP A 243 4.39 11.35 -19.86
N GLY A 244 4.18 12.66 -20.10
CA GLY A 244 4.47 13.73 -19.13
C GLY A 244 3.43 13.90 -18.00
N GLU A 245 2.50 12.97 -17.82
CA GLU A 245 1.51 13.01 -16.73
C GLU A 245 1.75 11.85 -15.75
N PRO A 246 1.42 12.02 -14.45
CA PRO A 246 1.33 10.89 -13.53
C PRO A 246 0.17 9.97 -13.95
N SER A 247 0.32 8.67 -13.66
CA SER A 247 -0.71 7.66 -13.92
C SER A 247 -2.00 7.95 -13.13
N PHE A 248 -3.13 7.42 -13.61
CA PHE A 248 -4.29 7.19 -12.76
C PHE A 248 -3.99 6.19 -11.63
N THR A 249 -4.85 6.17 -10.61
CA THR A 249 -4.76 5.16 -9.55
C THR A 249 -4.72 3.74 -10.13
N ILE A 250 -3.68 2.97 -9.78
CA ILE A 250 -3.61 1.54 -10.07
C ILE A 250 -4.60 0.82 -9.16
N GLN A 251 -5.66 0.30 -9.77
CA GLN A 251 -6.71 -0.45 -9.08
C GLN A 251 -6.36 -1.93 -9.01
N ALA A 252 -6.91 -2.64 -8.01
CA ALA A 252 -6.72 -4.07 -7.80
C ALA A 252 -7.52 -4.95 -8.79
N SER A 253 -7.51 -4.58 -10.07
CA SER A 253 -8.22 -5.29 -11.13
C SER A 253 -7.65 -4.94 -12.51
N GLY A 254 -7.22 -5.96 -13.25
CA GLY A 254 -6.77 -5.81 -14.64
C GLY A 254 -7.86 -5.23 -15.55
N ARG A 255 -9.15 -5.53 -15.31
CA ARG A 255 -10.25 -4.96 -16.10
C ARG A 255 -10.33 -3.43 -16.01
N HIS A 256 -9.86 -2.86 -14.89
CA HIS A 256 -9.87 -1.44 -14.62
C HIS A 256 -8.48 -0.79 -14.67
N ALA A 257 -7.45 -1.53 -15.09
CA ALA A 257 -6.11 -0.99 -15.25
C ALA A 257 -6.11 0.18 -16.25
N PRO A 258 -5.29 1.23 -16.03
CA PRO A 258 -5.12 2.32 -16.98
C PRO A 258 -4.63 1.82 -18.34
N LEU A 259 -4.89 2.60 -19.39
CA LEU A 259 -4.33 2.38 -20.72
C LEU A 259 -2.92 2.98 -20.81
N HIS A 260 -2.06 2.34 -21.59
CA HIS A 260 -0.66 2.73 -21.75
C HIS A 260 -0.52 4.11 -22.45
N PRO A 261 0.46 4.96 -22.05
CA PRO A 261 0.68 6.29 -22.62
C PRO A 261 1.07 6.33 -24.10
N GLN A 262 1.36 5.18 -24.73
CA GLN A 262 1.63 5.11 -26.18
C GLN A 262 0.45 5.55 -27.04
N ALA A 263 -0.78 5.33 -26.56
CA ALA A 263 -1.99 5.61 -27.32
C ALA A 263 -2.46 7.06 -27.10
N SER A 264 -3.30 7.55 -28.00
CA SER A 264 -3.95 8.85 -27.91
C SER A 264 -4.94 8.88 -26.75
N LYS A 265 -5.21 10.05 -26.17
CA LYS A 265 -6.32 10.21 -25.24
C LYS A 265 -7.66 9.85 -25.90
N MET A 266 -8.57 9.29 -25.12
CA MET A 266 -9.88 8.85 -25.62
C MET A 266 -10.80 10.03 -25.93
N ILE A 267 -11.52 9.96 -27.07
CA ILE A 267 -12.37 11.03 -27.59
C ILE A 267 -13.74 11.03 -26.86
N LEU A 268 -14.21 12.20 -26.41
CA LEU A 268 -15.57 12.36 -25.88
C LEU A 268 -16.57 12.39 -27.03
N VAL A 269 -17.56 11.51 -27.01
CA VAL A 269 -18.61 11.50 -28.05
C VAL A 269 -19.99 11.77 -27.48
N ALA A 270 -20.22 11.48 -26.20
CA ALA A 270 -21.42 11.89 -25.48
C ALA A 270 -21.16 11.89 -23.97
N LYS A 271 -22.12 12.38 -23.18
CA LYS A 271 -22.10 12.21 -21.72
C LYS A 271 -21.91 10.73 -21.39
N ASP A 272 -20.93 10.44 -20.53
CA ASP A 272 -20.57 9.07 -20.12
C ASP A 272 -20.22 8.11 -21.26
N LYS A 273 -19.77 8.61 -22.42
CA LYS A 273 -19.35 7.80 -23.56
C LYS A 273 -18.09 8.34 -24.21
N ARG A 274 -17.02 7.54 -24.21
CA ARG A 274 -15.76 7.78 -24.90
C ARG A 274 -15.49 6.66 -25.89
N ILE A 275 -14.70 6.96 -26.92
CA ILE A 275 -14.19 5.97 -27.87
C ILE A 275 -12.67 6.03 -27.93
N PHE A 276 -12.06 4.94 -28.39
CA PHE A 276 -10.66 4.96 -28.82
C PHE A 276 -10.52 5.84 -30.05
N ASP A 277 -9.43 6.60 -30.11
CA ASP A 277 -9.10 7.41 -31.27
C ASP A 277 -8.73 6.49 -32.44
N PRO A 278 -9.51 6.49 -33.55
CA PRO A 278 -9.21 5.65 -34.71
C PRO A 278 -7.89 6.03 -35.38
N ASN A 279 -7.40 7.25 -35.14
CA ASN A 279 -6.14 7.76 -35.69
C ASN A 279 -4.97 7.65 -34.69
N SER A 280 -5.13 6.86 -33.63
CA SER A 280 -4.08 6.72 -32.63
C SER A 280 -2.82 6.12 -33.24
N PRO A 281 -1.63 6.69 -32.98
CA PRO A 281 -0.38 6.25 -33.61
C PRO A 281 0.04 4.85 -33.16
N GLN A 282 -0.45 4.40 -32.00
CA GLN A 282 -0.12 3.11 -31.40
C GLN A 282 -1.40 2.47 -30.86
N PRO A 283 -1.47 1.12 -30.82
CA PRO A 283 -2.67 0.42 -30.36
C PRO A 283 -2.93 0.67 -28.87
N TYR A 284 -4.20 0.64 -28.49
CA TYR A 284 -4.61 0.72 -27.09
C TYR A 284 -4.37 -0.61 -26.39
N ARG A 285 -3.55 -0.60 -25.34
CA ARG A 285 -3.40 -1.70 -24.39
C ARG A 285 -3.47 -1.18 -22.96
N ARG A 286 -3.74 -2.07 -22.02
CA ARG A 286 -3.61 -1.74 -20.59
C ARG A 286 -2.13 -1.68 -20.21
N LEU A 287 -1.85 -1.06 -19.06
CA LEU A 287 -0.58 -1.27 -18.37
C LEU A 287 -0.46 -2.74 -17.96
N SER A 288 0.71 -3.33 -18.18
CA SER A 288 1.11 -4.65 -17.68
C SER A 288 1.27 -4.65 -16.15
N VAL A 289 1.39 -5.84 -15.56
CA VAL A 289 1.61 -5.96 -14.11
C VAL A 289 2.94 -5.30 -13.70
N ARG A 290 4.03 -5.49 -14.46
CA ARG A 290 5.33 -4.84 -14.22
C ARG A 290 5.26 -3.32 -14.34
N GLU A 291 4.60 -2.78 -15.36
CA GLU A 291 4.41 -1.32 -15.48
C GLU A 291 3.59 -0.77 -14.31
N CYS A 292 2.52 -1.46 -13.91
CA CYS A 292 1.77 -1.11 -12.70
C CYS A 292 2.63 -1.15 -11.43
N ALA A 293 3.53 -2.13 -11.32
CA ALA A 293 4.45 -2.27 -10.18
C ALA A 293 5.43 -1.09 -10.12
N ARG A 294 6.03 -0.70 -11.24
CA ARG A 294 6.89 0.50 -11.33
C ARG A 294 6.13 1.79 -11.01
N VAL A 295 4.87 1.91 -11.47
CA VAL A 295 3.99 3.03 -11.10
C VAL A 295 3.68 3.07 -9.59
N GLN A 296 3.65 1.90 -8.94
CA GLN A 296 3.56 1.76 -7.48
C GLN A 296 4.94 1.81 -6.80
N THR A 297 6.01 2.13 -7.55
CA THR A 297 7.40 2.27 -7.09
C THR A 297 8.02 1.01 -6.49
N PHE A 298 7.52 -0.17 -6.88
CA PHE A 298 8.24 -1.42 -6.62
C PHE A 298 9.51 -1.50 -7.47
N PRO A 299 10.63 -1.99 -6.92
CA PRO A 299 11.83 -2.25 -7.70
C PRO A 299 11.62 -3.45 -8.63
N ASP A 300 12.43 -3.55 -9.67
CA ASP A 300 12.27 -4.60 -10.70
C ASP A 300 12.61 -6.01 -10.20
N ASP A 301 13.48 -6.11 -9.19
CA ASP A 301 13.81 -7.35 -8.48
C ASP A 301 12.69 -7.81 -7.53
N PHE A 302 11.66 -6.98 -7.31
CA PHE A 302 10.45 -7.43 -6.64
C PHE A 302 9.61 -8.26 -7.63
N ILE A 303 9.51 -9.57 -7.39
CA ILE A 303 8.86 -10.52 -8.30
C ILE A 303 7.50 -10.94 -7.77
N PHE A 304 6.48 -10.80 -8.61
CA PHE A 304 5.12 -11.22 -8.29
C PHE A 304 4.89 -12.64 -8.78
N LYS A 305 4.45 -13.52 -7.88
CA LYS A 305 4.11 -14.92 -8.17
C LYS A 305 2.59 -15.08 -8.21
N TYR A 306 2.06 -15.37 -9.39
CA TYR A 306 0.65 -15.66 -9.63
C TYR A 306 0.44 -16.60 -10.82
N LYS A 307 -0.66 -17.36 -10.78
CA LYS A 307 -1.12 -18.20 -11.90
C LYS A 307 -2.15 -17.48 -12.78
N TYR A 308 -2.87 -16.52 -12.21
CA TYR A 308 -3.88 -15.73 -12.90
C TYR A 308 -3.44 -14.27 -12.89
N ILE A 309 -3.49 -13.61 -14.05
CA ILE A 309 -3.03 -12.23 -14.18
C ILE A 309 -3.82 -11.27 -13.27
N ALA A 310 -5.08 -11.62 -12.98
CA ALA A 310 -5.92 -10.89 -12.04
C ALA A 310 -5.29 -10.77 -10.64
N ASP A 311 -4.58 -11.80 -10.17
CA ASP A 311 -3.91 -11.77 -8.86
C ASP A 311 -2.69 -10.84 -8.87
N GLY A 312 -1.95 -10.75 -9.99
CA GLY A 312 -0.89 -9.77 -10.18
C GLY A 312 -1.38 -8.34 -10.02
N TYR A 313 -2.44 -7.97 -10.77
CA TYR A 313 -3.07 -6.66 -10.63
C TYR A 313 -3.66 -6.42 -9.23
N LYS A 314 -4.22 -7.46 -8.59
CA LYS A 314 -4.76 -7.38 -7.23
C LYS A 314 -3.67 -7.02 -6.23
N MET A 315 -2.55 -7.75 -6.26
CA MET A 315 -1.41 -7.52 -5.36
C MET A 315 -0.84 -6.12 -5.52
N VAL A 316 -0.55 -5.72 -6.76
CA VAL A 316 0.01 -4.39 -7.05
C VAL A 316 -0.98 -3.28 -6.70
N GLY A 317 -2.25 -3.42 -7.08
CA GLY A 317 -3.27 -2.38 -6.90
C GLY A 317 -3.72 -2.17 -5.45
N ASN A 318 -3.68 -3.22 -4.61
CA ASN A 318 -3.98 -3.11 -3.17
C ASN A 318 -2.79 -2.58 -2.37
N ALA A 319 -1.56 -2.73 -2.84
CA ALA A 319 -0.39 -2.23 -2.13
C ALA A 319 -0.42 -0.71 -1.94
N VAL A 320 0.26 -0.24 -0.89
CA VAL A 320 0.65 1.16 -0.78
C VAL A 320 1.93 1.36 -1.57
N PRO A 321 2.07 2.46 -2.33
CA PRO A 321 3.30 2.74 -3.05
C PRO A 321 4.52 2.73 -2.13
N VAL A 322 5.59 2.06 -2.55
CA VAL A 322 6.81 1.87 -1.76
C VAL A 322 7.45 3.20 -1.34
N ASN A 323 7.54 4.17 -2.25
CA ASN A 323 8.11 5.49 -1.93
C ASN A 323 7.26 6.28 -0.93
N LEU A 324 5.92 6.21 -1.02
CA LEU A 324 5.05 6.83 -0.03
C LEU A 324 5.26 6.20 1.35
N ALA A 325 5.29 4.86 1.41
CA ALA A 325 5.55 4.13 2.65
C ALA A 325 6.93 4.49 3.23
N ARG A 326 7.98 4.56 2.39
CA ARG A 326 9.34 4.94 2.79
C ARG A 326 9.45 6.35 3.35
N VAL A 327 8.75 7.32 2.77
CA VAL A 327 8.75 8.70 3.27
C VAL A 327 8.10 8.78 4.66
N LEU A 328 6.95 8.12 4.85
CA LEU A 328 6.28 8.05 6.14
C LEU A 328 7.16 7.32 7.18
N ALA A 329 7.71 6.18 6.80
CA ALA A 329 8.58 5.39 7.66
C ALA A 329 9.85 6.16 8.05
N SER A 330 10.48 6.89 7.13
CA SER A 330 11.67 7.70 7.45
C SER A 330 11.39 8.75 8.52
N LYS A 331 10.21 9.40 8.46
CA LYS A 331 9.79 10.35 9.50
C LYS A 331 9.56 9.65 10.84
N ILE A 332 8.87 8.52 10.84
CA ILE A 332 8.63 7.73 12.06
C ILE A 332 9.95 7.25 12.66
N TYR A 333 10.87 6.74 11.85
CA TYR A 333 12.18 6.27 12.28
C TYR A 333 12.95 7.39 12.99
N ALA A 334 13.02 8.58 12.37
CA ALA A 334 13.67 9.75 12.97
C ALA A 334 13.04 10.14 14.33
N ASP A 335 11.70 10.13 14.41
CA ASP A 335 10.98 10.44 15.64
C ASP A 335 11.29 9.43 16.75
N ILE A 336 11.19 8.14 16.47
CA ILE A 336 11.43 7.07 17.45
C ILE A 336 12.89 7.08 17.93
N CYS A 337 13.86 7.26 17.01
CA CYS A 337 15.27 7.37 17.39
C CYS A 337 15.56 8.62 18.25
N SER A 338 14.86 9.74 18.01
CA SER A 338 15.03 10.94 18.82
C SER A 338 14.59 10.74 20.27
N VAL A 339 13.59 9.90 20.53
CA VAL A 339 13.14 9.58 21.89
C VAL A 339 14.17 8.73 22.63
N GLY A 340 14.75 7.73 21.96
CA GLY A 340 15.80 6.88 22.53
C GLY A 340 17.06 7.66 22.92
N ALA A 341 17.44 8.67 22.13
CA ALA A 341 18.59 9.53 22.42
C ALA A 341 18.37 10.48 23.62
N VAL A 342 17.12 10.78 23.98
CA VAL A 342 16.76 11.74 25.05
C VAL A 342 16.40 11.03 26.36
N GLY A 343 16.54 9.70 26.45
CA GLY A 343 16.31 8.94 27.69
C GLY A 343 14.87 8.99 28.23
N ARG A 344 13.89 9.33 27.37
CA ARG A 344 12.48 9.51 27.75
C ARG A 344 11.67 8.22 27.80
N VAL A 345 12.29 7.11 27.43
CA VAL A 345 11.74 5.76 27.61
C VAL A 345 12.76 5.02 28.49
N PRO A 346 12.35 4.40 29.61
CA PRO A 346 13.24 3.54 30.39
C PRO A 346 13.89 2.59 29.41
N ALA A 347 15.23 2.51 29.43
CA ALA A 347 16.05 1.76 28.48
C ALA A 347 15.25 0.56 27.95
N LEU A 348 14.76 0.67 26.71
CA LEU A 348 14.27 -0.51 26.02
C LEU A 348 15.42 -1.50 26.17
N SER A 349 15.17 -2.61 26.85
CA SER A 349 16.00 -3.79 26.74
C SER A 349 15.92 -4.19 25.28
N LEU A 350 16.74 -3.53 24.46
CA LEU A 350 17.17 -3.95 23.14
C LEU A 350 17.95 -5.24 23.39
N LEU A 351 17.19 -6.32 23.63
CA LEU A 351 17.68 -7.69 23.74
C LEU A 351 17.57 -8.32 22.36
#